data_AF-A0A941UV00-F1
#
_entry.id   AF-A0A941UV00-F1
#
_cell.length_a   1.000
_cell.length_b   1.000
_cell.length_c   1.000
_cell.angle_alpha   90.00
_cell.angle_beta   90.00
_cell.angle_gamma   90.00
#
_symmetry.space_group_name_H-M   'P 1'
#
loop_
_entity.id
_entity.type
_entity.pdbx_description
1 polymer ?
#
loop_
_entity_poly.entity_id
_entity_poly.type
_entity_poly.pdbx_seq_one_letter_code
_entity_poly.pdbx_strand_id
1 'polypeptide(L)'
;DSTLAAETPVLIAGSLELPGHDDVLINLDGELPSGFSRFQRLIEIVGNDEADRIQARGRYKHYRDRGYELNARDIGARGATA
;
A
#
# COMPACT_ATOMS: atom_id res chain seq x y z
N ASP A 1 -1.47 -10.84 18.93
CA ASP A 1 -2.21 -9.58 18.79
C ASP A 1 -2.07 -8.68 20.00
N SER A 2 -2.11 -7.38 19.76
CA SER A 2 -2.03 -6.33 20.78
C SER A 2 -3.43 -5.88 21.19
N THR A 3 -3.68 -5.75 22.50
CA THR A 3 -4.94 -5.24 23.05
C THR A 3 -5.19 -3.77 22.70
N LEU A 4 -4.14 -3.03 22.31
CA LEU A 4 -4.22 -1.62 21.93
C LEU A 4 -4.53 -1.41 20.44
N ALA A 5 -4.66 -2.49 19.64
CA ALA A 5 -4.75 -2.36 18.18
C ALA A 5 -5.96 -1.53 17.71
N ALA A 6 -7.12 -1.71 18.36
CA ALA A 6 -8.34 -0.96 18.02
C ALA A 6 -8.22 0.56 18.32
N GLU A 7 -7.30 0.94 19.20
CA GLU A 7 -7.10 2.32 19.64
C GLU A 7 -5.84 2.96 19.02
N THR A 8 -5.04 2.16 18.31
CA THR A 8 -3.78 2.62 17.71
C THR A 8 -4.05 3.16 16.31
N PRO A 9 -3.77 4.44 16.01
CA PRO A 9 -4.05 5.03 14.70
C PRO A 9 -3.28 4.43 13.53
N VAL A 10 -2.13 3.80 13.81
CA VAL A 10 -1.26 3.19 12.80
C VAL A 10 -0.92 1.77 13.25
N LEU A 11 -1.36 0.80 12.47
CA LEU A 11 -1.05 -0.62 12.69
C LEU A 11 -0.02 -1.10 11.68
N ILE A 12 0.98 -1.82 12.17
CA ILE A 12 1.92 -2.57 11.35
C ILE A 12 1.59 -4.04 11.57
N ALA A 13 1.19 -4.73 10.51
CA ALA A 13 0.72 -6.11 10.60
C ALA A 13 1.06 -6.90 9.32
N GLY A 14 1.18 -8.22 9.46
CA GLY A 14 1.38 -9.14 8.34
C GLY A 14 0.08 -9.67 7.73
N SER A 15 -1.09 -9.26 8.25
CA SER A 15 -2.40 -9.62 7.71
C SER A 15 -3.41 -8.49 7.93
N LEU A 16 -4.51 -8.54 7.19
CA LEU A 16 -5.61 -7.57 7.28
C LEU A 16 -6.73 -8.04 8.22
N GLU A 17 -6.51 -9.05 9.06
CA GLU A 17 -7.49 -9.55 10.04
C GLU A 17 -7.56 -8.65 11.28
N LEU A 18 -7.63 -7.34 11.06
CA LEU A 18 -7.64 -6.31 12.07
C LEU A 18 -8.93 -5.51 11.98
N PRO A 19 -9.72 -5.42 13.06
CA PRO A 19 -10.96 -4.65 13.06
C PRO A 19 -10.67 -3.14 13.14
N GLY A 20 -11.52 -2.34 12.48
CA GLY A 20 -11.63 -0.90 12.72
C GLY A 20 -10.68 0.01 11.91
N HIS A 21 -9.95 -0.53 10.93
CA HIS A 21 -9.01 0.22 10.09
C HIS A 21 -9.25 -0.06 8.61
N ASP A 22 -10.05 0.78 7.96
CA ASP A 22 -10.44 0.64 6.54
C ASP A 22 -10.21 1.94 5.72
N ASP A 23 -9.57 2.97 6.29
CA ASP A 23 -9.36 4.24 5.59
C ASP A 23 -8.20 4.16 4.60
N VAL A 24 -7.02 3.76 5.09
CA VAL A 24 -5.78 3.74 4.30
C VAL A 24 -5.01 2.45 4.56
N LEU A 25 -4.69 1.73 3.48
CA LEU A 25 -3.72 0.63 3.50
C LEU A 25 -2.43 1.09 2.85
N ILE A 26 -1.30 0.91 3.55
CA ILE A 26 0.04 1.02 2.96
C ILE A 26 0.56 -0.40 2.78
N ASN A 27 0.65 -0.85 1.53
CA ASN A 27 1.22 -2.15 1.23
C ASN A 27 2.75 -2.03 1.12
N LEU A 28 3.44 -2.80 1.96
CA LEU A 28 4.90 -2.93 1.96
C LEU A 28 5.37 -4.28 1.42
N ASP A 29 4.43 -5.21 1.18
CA ASP A 29 4.73 -6.52 0.63
C ASP A 29 4.78 -6.49 -0.90
N GLY A 30 5.48 -7.48 -1.47
CA GLY A 30 5.51 -7.68 -2.92
C GLY A 30 4.16 -8.14 -3.50
N GLU A 31 3.30 -8.69 -2.65
CA GLU A 31 1.97 -9.19 -2.99
C GLU A 31 0.88 -8.29 -2.42
N LEU A 32 -0.31 -8.36 -3.02
CA LEU A 32 -1.48 -7.61 -2.57
C LEU A 32 -2.26 -8.48 -1.56
N PRO A 33 -2.43 -8.03 -0.30
CA PRO A 33 -3.11 -8.84 0.71
C PRO A 33 -4.60 -9.03 0.38
N SER A 34 -5.09 -10.22 0.69
CA SER A 34 -6.53 -10.53 0.61
C SER A 34 -7.35 -9.56 1.46
N GLY A 35 -8.40 -8.99 0.87
CA GLY A 35 -9.25 -8.02 1.55
C GLY A 35 -8.83 -6.55 1.38
N PHE A 36 -7.78 -6.24 0.62
CA PHE A 36 -7.35 -4.86 0.35
C PHE A 36 -8.48 -3.96 -0.19
N SER A 37 -9.46 -4.53 -0.90
CA SER A 37 -10.54 -3.79 -1.55
C SER A 37 -11.51 -3.10 -0.59
N ARG A 38 -11.46 -3.44 0.71
CA ARG A 38 -12.26 -2.74 1.73
C ARG A 38 -11.72 -1.35 2.07
N PHE A 39 -10.44 -1.09 1.75
CA PHE A 39 -9.80 0.17 2.07
C PHE A 39 -10.19 1.27 1.09
N GLN A 40 -10.48 2.47 1.61
CA GLN A 40 -10.81 3.62 0.77
C GLN A 40 -9.61 4.13 -0.06
N ARG A 41 -8.40 3.94 0.46
CA ARG A 41 -7.15 4.30 -0.21
C ARG A 41 -6.11 3.21 -0.05
N LEU A 42 -5.47 2.86 -1.16
CA LEU A 42 -4.30 2.00 -1.18
C LEU A 42 -3.07 2.81 -1.60
N ILE A 43 -2.00 2.68 -0.82
CA ILE A 43 -0.68 3.24 -1.11
C ILE A 43 0.26 2.06 -1.29
N GLU A 44 0.95 2.04 -2.43
CA GLU A 44 1.98 1.05 -2.75
C GLU A 44 3.35 1.72 -2.65
N ILE A 45 4.26 1.13 -1.88
CA ILE A 45 5.65 1.55 -1.86
C ILE A 45 6.42 0.70 -2.87
N VAL A 46 7.18 1.36 -3.75
CA VAL A 46 7.94 0.72 -4.82
C VAL A 46 9.40 1.00 -4.59
N GLY A 47 10.20 -0.05 -4.44
CA GLY A 47 11.66 0.03 -4.35
C GLY A 47 12.31 0.51 -5.65
N ASN A 48 13.60 0.82 -5.56
CA ASN A 48 14.39 1.30 -6.69
C ASN A 48 14.99 0.18 -7.54
N ASP A 49 15.05 -1.04 -7.02
CA ASP A 49 15.55 -2.20 -7.74
C ASP A 49 14.58 -2.66 -8.84
N GLU A 50 15.13 -3.31 -9.86
CA GLU A 50 14.36 -3.67 -11.04
C GLU A 50 13.26 -4.71 -10.72
N ALA A 51 13.50 -5.62 -9.77
CA ALA A 51 12.53 -6.63 -9.40
C ALA A 51 11.28 -5.99 -8.78
N ASP A 52 11.46 -5.07 -7.83
CA ASP A 52 10.36 -4.30 -7.23
C ASP A 52 9.59 -3.49 -8.26
N ARG A 53 10.29 -2.86 -9.22
CA ARG A 53 9.66 -2.09 -10.29
C ARG A 53 8.83 -2.95 -11.23
N ILE A 54 9.29 -4.15 -11.56
CA ILE A 54 8.52 -5.10 -12.39
C ILE A 54 7.24 -5.52 -11.67
N GLN A 55 7.34 -5.88 -10.39
CA GLN A 55 6.17 -6.28 -9.60
C GLN A 55 5.17 -5.13 -9.45
N ALA A 56 5.66 -3.92 -9.17
CA ALA A 56 4.83 -2.72 -9.07
C ALA A 56 4.11 -2.39 -10.38
N ARG A 57 4.76 -2.57 -11.55
CA ARG A 57 4.08 -2.41 -12.85
C ARG A 57 2.94 -3.43 -13.03
N GLY A 58 3.14 -4.66 -12.56
CA GLY A 58 2.10 -5.70 -12.54
C GLY A 58 0.89 -5.28 -11.71
N ARG A 59 1.12 -4.81 -10.48
CA ARG A 59 0.04 -4.32 -9.59
C ARG A 59 -0.64 -3.06 -10.15
N TYR A 60 0.13 -2.12 -10.69
CA TYR A 60 -0.41 -0.92 -11.35
C TYR A 60 -1.38 -1.29 -12.49
N LYS A 61 -0.99 -2.25 -13.33
CA LYS A 61 -1.88 -2.79 -14.38
C LYS A 61 -3.13 -3.43 -13.78
N HIS A 62 -2.97 -4.27 -12.74
CA HIS A 62 -4.10 -4.92 -12.06
C HIS A 62 -5.14 -3.91 -11.56
N TYR A 63 -4.70 -2.79 -10.98
CA TYR A 63 -5.59 -1.73 -10.51
C TYR A 63 -6.23 -0.95 -11.67
N ARG A 64 -5.44 -0.59 -12.68
CA ARG A 64 -5.95 0.13 -13.86
C ARG A 64 -7.06 -0.65 -14.55
N ASP A 65 -6.84 -1.95 -14.77
CA ASP A 65 -7.79 -2.82 -15.48
C ASP A 65 -9.10 -3.04 -14.68
N ARG A 66 -9.13 -2.68 -13.39
CA ARG A 66 -10.31 -2.68 -12.51
C ARG A 66 -10.95 -1.30 -12.30
N GLY A 67 -10.42 -0.26 -12.95
CA GLY A 67 -10.99 1.09 -12.91
C GLY A 67 -10.67 1.91 -11.66
N TYR A 68 -9.66 1.51 -10.87
CA TYR A 68 -9.21 2.33 -9.74
C TYR A 68 -8.59 3.64 -10.23
N GLU A 69 -8.76 4.70 -9.43
CA GLU A 69 -8.04 5.95 -9.64
C GLU A 69 -6.56 5.77 -9.26
N LEU A 70 -5.65 5.99 -10.21
CA LEU A 70 -4.23 5.76 -10.01
C LEU A 70 -3.45 7.07 -9.97
N ASN A 71 -2.66 7.24 -8.92
CA ASN A 71 -1.73 8.35 -8.78
C ASN A 71 -0.32 7.82 -8.51
N ALA A 72 0.57 7.96 -9.49
CA ALA A 72 1.98 7.62 -9.32
C ALA A 72 2.77 8.88 -8.98
N ARG A 73 3.56 8.85 -7.89
CA ARG A 73 4.42 9.95 -7.47
C ARG A 73 5.83 9.44 -7.22
N ASP A 74 6.82 10.09 -7.80
CA ASP A 74 8.22 9.91 -7.43
C ASP A 74 8.54 10.81 -6.23
N ILE A 75 8.83 10.19 -5.09
CA ILE A 75 9.12 10.89 -3.83
C ILE A 75 10.63 11.19 -3.71
N GLY A 76 11.50 10.45 -4.41
CA GLY A 76 12.95 10.63 -4.36
C GLY A 76 13.42 11.93 -5.02
N ALA A 77 12.68 12.43 -6.00
CA ALA A 77 13.01 13.68 -6.69
C ALA A 77 12.84 14.96 -5.83
N ARG A 78 12.12 14.89 -4.70
CA ARG A 78 11.84 16.07 -3.83
C ARG A 78 12.86 16.31 -2.71
N GLY A 79 13.87 15.44 -2.56
CA GLY A 79 14.90 15.56 -1.53
C GLY A 79 16.19 16.28 -1.97
N ALA A 80 16.35 16.63 -3.25
CA ALA A 80 17.60 17.17 -3.80
C ALA A 80 17.71 18.72 -3.77
N THR A 81 16.89 19.39 -2.96
CA THR A 81 17.02 20.83 -2.66
C THR A 81 16.75 21.07 -1.18
N ALA A 82 17.80 20.97 -0.38
CA ALA A 82 17.99 21.70 0.87
C ALA A 82 19.50 21.79 1.14
#